data_AF-A0A3D4MKA0-F1
#
_entry.id   AF-A0A3D4MKA0-F1
#
_cell.length_a   1.000
_cell.length_b   1.000
_cell.length_c   1.000
_cell.angle_alpha   90.00
_cell.angle_beta   90.00
_cell.angle_gamma   90.00
#
_symmetry.space_group_name_H-M   'P 1'
#
loop_
_entity.id
_entity.type
_entity.pdbx_description
1 polymer ?
#
loop_
_entity_poly.entity_id
_entity_poly.type
_entity_poly.pdbx_seq_one_letter_code
_entity_poly.pdbx_strand_id
1 'polypeptide(L)' 'MILNDINKKYNFFEKIIPLEHPRYIMQYNSKNMKTFFNKYLVALKNV' A
#
# COMPACT_ATOMS: atom_id res chain seq x y z
N MET A 1 0.75 -9.11 -9.22
CA MET A 1 0.89 -7.64 -9.16
C MET A 1 2.23 -7.32 -9.75
N ILE A 2 2.29 -6.54 -10.83
CA ILE A 2 3.49 -6.37 -11.67
C ILE A 2 4.75 -6.05 -10.85
N LEU A 3 4.62 -5.20 -9.83
CA LEU A 3 5.74 -4.84 -8.95
C LEU A 3 6.32 -6.03 -8.16
N ASN A 4 5.48 -6.99 -7.76
CA ASN A 4 5.95 -8.19 -7.07
C ASN A 4 6.72 -9.12 -8.01
N ASP A 5 6.28 -9.22 -9.27
CA ASP A 5 6.93 -10.08 -10.27
C ASP A 5 8.29 -9.49 -10.68
N ILE A 6 8.37 -8.15 -10.79
CA ILE A 6 9.65 -7.43 -10.97
C ILE A 6 10.55 -7.64 -9.75
N ASN A 7 10.03 -7.50 -8.54
CA ASN A 7 10.83 -7.64 -7.33
C ASN A 7 11.33 -9.08 -7.14
N LYS A 8 10.56 -10.10 -7.52
CA LYS A 8 11.02 -11.50 -7.52
C LYS A 8 12.15 -11.75 -8.52
N LYS A 9 12.14 -11.04 -9.65
CA LYS A 9 13.16 -11.22 -10.69
C LYS A 9 14.49 -10.56 -10.32
N TYR A 10 14.45 -9.39 -9.69
CA TYR A 10 15.64 -8.57 -9.44
C TYR A 10 16.01 -8.43 -7.97
N ASN A 11 15.16 -8.89 -7.05
CA ASN A 11 15.35 -8.82 -5.60
C ASN A 11 15.68 -7.40 -5.09
N PHE A 12 14.99 -6.38 -5.61
CA PHE A 12 15.25 -4.97 -5.26
C PHE A 12 14.98 -4.65 -3.79
N PHE A 13 13.94 -5.25 -3.22
CA PHE A 13 13.51 -5.02 -1.84
C PHE A 13 13.20 -6.36 -1.15
N GLU A 14 13.51 -6.44 0.14
CA GLU A 14 13.18 -7.63 0.97
C GLU A 14 11.68 -7.82 1.14
N LYS A 15 10.93 -6.71 1.24
CA LYS A 15 9.48 -6.72 1.46
C LYS A 15 8.81 -5.57 0.73
N ILE A 16 7.75 -5.87 -0.01
CA ILE A 16 6.87 -4.89 -0.63
C ILE A 16 5.50 -4.97 0.05
N ILE A 17 5.05 -3.85 0.60
CA ILE A 17 3.74 -3.75 1.26
C ILE A 17 2.78 -2.97 0.34
N PRO A 18 1.85 -3.64 -0.36
CA PRO A 18 0.87 -2.95 -1.19
C PRO A 18 -0.20 -2.27 -0.32
N LEU A 19 -0.47 -1.00 -0.58
CA LEU A 19 -1.52 -0.22 0.05
C LEU A 19 -2.46 0.38 -1.01
N GLU A 20 -3.71 0.62 -0.62
CA GLU A 20 -4.74 1.14 -1.52
C GLU A 20 -4.41 2.54 -2.00
N HIS A 21 -4.41 2.77 -3.31
CA HIS A 21 -4.04 4.07 -3.88
C HIS A 21 -4.93 5.24 -3.37
N PRO A 22 -4.38 6.42 -3.02
CA PRO A 22 -5.16 7.56 -2.51
C PRO A 22 -6.33 7.96 -3.40
N ARG A 23 -6.16 7.93 -4.73
CA ARG A 23 -7.25 8.16 -5.71
C ARG A 23 -8.43 7.22 -5.49
N TYR A 24 -8.19 5.93 -5.25
CA TYR A 24 -9.28 4.97 -5.01
C TYR A 24 -10.02 5.28 -3.72
N ILE A 25 -9.27 5.63 -2.66
CA ILE A 25 -9.84 6.00 -1.36
C ILE A 25 -10.70 7.24 -1.52
N MET A 26 -10.20 8.30 -2.16
CA MET A 26 -10.95 9.54 -2.30
C MET A 26 -12.16 9.42 -3.23
N GLN A 27 -12.06 8.65 -4.31
CA GLN A 27 -13.14 8.54 -5.29
C GLN A 27 -14.26 7.59 -4.88
N TYR A 28 -13.95 6.47 -4.21
CA TYR A 28 -14.95 5.42 -3.93
C TYR A 28 -15.18 5.19 -2.44
N ASN A 29 -14.25 5.61 -1.57
CA ASN A 29 -14.24 5.26 -0.15
C ASN A 29 -13.95 6.46 0.76
N SER A 30 -14.36 7.66 0.35
CA SER A 30 -14.05 8.92 1.04
C SER A 30 -14.53 8.92 2.50
N LYS A 31 -15.68 8.27 2.78
CA LYS A 31 -16.21 8.11 4.14
C LYS A 31 -15.29 7.31 5.08
N ASN A 32 -14.51 6.38 4.52
CA ASN A 32 -13.62 5.49 5.27
C ASN A 32 -12.17 5.97 5.29
N MET A 33 -11.91 7.22 4.85
CA MET A 33 -10.55 7.75 4.70
C MET A 33 -9.70 7.60 5.98
N LYS A 34 -10.29 7.81 7.16
CA LYS A 34 -9.60 7.68 8.46
C LYS A 34 -9.07 6.27 8.71
N THR A 35 -9.80 5.24 8.28
CA THR A 35 -9.39 3.83 8.37
C THR A 35 -8.19 3.56 7.49
N PHE A 36 -8.21 4.04 6.25
CA PHE A 36 -7.06 3.91 5.35
C PHE A 36 -5.85 4.70 5.87
N PHE A 37 -6.05 5.90 6.43
CA PHE A 37 -4.97 6.67 7.03
C PHE A 37 -4.27 5.90 8.16
N ASN A 38 -5.04 5.29 9.07
CA ASN A 38 -4.49 4.42 10.10
C ASN A 38 -3.76 3.21 9.52
N LYS A 39 -4.28 2.60 8.45
CA LYS A 39 -3.63 1.47 7.76
C LYS A 39 -2.25 1.86 7.21
N TYR A 40 -2.14 3.05 6.63
CA TYR A 40 -0.86 3.59 6.14
C TYR A 40 0.13 3.81 7.28
N LEU A 41 -0.31 4.41 8.39
CA LEU A 41 0.54 4.61 9.58
C LEU A 41 1.03 3.30 10.17
N VAL A 42 0.15 2.30 10.29
CA VAL A 42 0.51 0.96 10.78
C VAL A 42 1.51 0.29 9.84
N ALA A 43 1.31 0.42 8.52
CA ALA A 43 2.24 -0.13 7.55
C ALA A 43 3.63 0.53 7.66
N LEU A 44 3.70 1.85 7.86
CA LEU A 44 4.97 2.55 8.07
C LEU A 44 5.65 2.19 9.40
N LYS A 45 4.87 1.99 10.47
CA LYS A 45 5.42 1.63 11.80
C LYS A 45 5.92 0.18 11.86
N ASN A 46 5.38 -0.70 11.02
CA ASN A 46 5.72 -2.12 10.96
C ASN A 46 6.71 -2.47 9.82
N VAL A 47 7.40 -1.46 9.29
CA VAL A 47 8.58 -1.57 8.41
C VAL A 47 9.81 -1.35 9.27
#